data_AF-A0A382PJP0-F1
#
_entry.id   AF-A0A382PJP0-F1
#
_cell.length_a   1.000
_cell.length_b   1.000
_cell.length_c   1.000
_cell.angle_alpha   90.00
_cell.angle_beta   90.00
_cell.angle_gamma   90.00
#
_symmetry.space_group_name_H-M   'P 1'
#
loop_
_entity.id
_entity.type
_entity.pdbx_description
1 polymer ?
#
loop_
_entity_poly.entity_id
_entity_poly.type
_entity_poly.pdbx_seq_one_letter_code
_entity_poly.pdbx_strand_id
1 'polypeptide(L)'
;MQRVYIKSVSRLLVLLGSQKLKAEEIKRVKSYGGIIYIPRVFSLGGVKPKKESPLIVVQNSEGYEKFLKRIPTKQISRTRPAPLNTDPLLKKPKIDFTKLTLIAVSRPSMTKPVIRSIKTNENKVNIDVSFPREFPAAHPVDIGTYTAVLIPKTEGMHLIRIEKARK
;
A
#
# COMPACT_ATOMS: atom_id res chain seq x y z
N MET A 1 -62.02 34.38 22.98
CA MET A 1 -60.86 33.59 22.52
C MET A 1 -59.83 33.61 23.65
N GLN A 2 -59.72 32.64 24.57
CA GLN A 2 -59.22 31.26 24.42
C GLN A 2 -57.80 31.29 23.80
N ARG A 3 -56.68 30.81 24.38
CA ARG A 3 -56.36 29.83 25.43
C ARG A 3 -54.84 29.96 25.75
N VAL A 4 -54.47 29.86 27.03
CA VAL A 4 -53.48 28.93 27.62
C VAL A 4 -51.96 29.07 27.32
N TYR A 5 -51.20 29.23 28.40
CA TYR A 5 -49.76 28.98 28.55
C TYR A 5 -49.44 27.47 28.59
N ILE A 6 -48.39 27.02 27.89
CA ILE A 6 -47.65 25.78 28.25
C ILE A 6 -46.15 26.00 28.03
N LYS A 7 -45.37 25.97 29.12
CA LYS A 7 -43.94 25.62 29.08
C LYS A 7 -43.85 24.12 28.78
N SER A 8 -43.17 23.72 27.71
CA SER A 8 -42.81 22.33 27.47
C SER A 8 -41.33 22.20 27.13
N VAL A 9 -40.63 21.55 28.05
CA VAL A 9 -39.31 20.96 27.92
C VAL A 9 -39.30 20.02 26.71
N SER A 10 -38.22 20.02 25.92
CA SER A 10 -37.60 18.76 25.46
C SER A 10 -36.24 19.01 24.83
N ARG A 11 -35.23 18.50 25.54
CA ARG A 11 -33.90 18.19 25.04
C ARG A 11 -34.03 17.45 23.70
N LEU A 12 -33.49 18.03 22.63
CA LEU A 12 -32.91 17.24 21.56
C LEU A 12 -31.42 17.54 21.50
N LEU A 13 -30.71 17.13 22.56
CA LEU A 13 -29.31 16.76 22.40
C LEU A 13 -29.34 15.56 21.47
N VAL A 14 -29.07 15.78 20.19
CA VAL A 14 -28.66 14.71 19.30
C VAL A 14 -27.36 14.19 19.90
N LEU A 15 -27.48 13.13 20.70
CA LEU A 15 -26.42 12.16 20.90
C LEU A 15 -26.10 11.64 19.50
N LEU A 16 -25.22 12.37 18.80
CA LEU A 16 -24.31 11.80 17.83
C LEU A 16 -23.54 10.77 18.64
N GLY A 17 -24.15 9.59 18.76
CA GLY A 17 -23.45 8.39 19.11
C GLY A 17 -22.30 8.35 18.13
N SER A 18 -21.11 8.65 18.65
CA SER A 18 -19.87 8.27 18.01
C SER A 18 -19.91 6.76 17.97
N GLN A 19 -20.61 6.23 16.96
CA GLN A 19 -20.43 4.88 16.49
C GLN A 19 -18.95 4.86 16.16
N LYS A 20 -18.15 4.28 17.06
CA LYS A 20 -16.78 3.91 16.75
C LYS A 20 -16.91 3.06 15.50
N LEU A 21 -16.67 3.66 14.33
CA LEU A 21 -16.70 2.98 13.06
C LEU A 21 -15.64 1.89 13.19
N LYS A 22 -16.13 0.66 13.37
CA LYS A 22 -15.27 -0.49 13.60
C LYS A 22 -14.43 -0.62 12.34
N ALA A 23 -13.11 -0.63 12.53
CA ALA A 23 -12.21 -0.84 11.41
C ALA A 23 -12.49 -2.23 10.81
N GLU A 24 -12.95 -2.26 9.56
CA GLU A 24 -13.30 -3.50 8.87
C GLU A 24 -12.05 -4.06 8.18
N GLU A 25 -11.76 -5.34 8.41
CA GLU A 25 -10.60 -5.99 7.79
C GLU A 25 -10.93 -6.43 6.35
N ILE A 26 -10.12 -5.95 5.41
CA ILE A 26 -10.25 -6.30 4.00
C ILE A 26 -9.50 -7.60 3.71
N LYS A 27 -10.23 -8.57 3.15
CA LYS A 27 -9.64 -9.81 2.64
C LYS A 27 -8.91 -9.59 1.32
N ARG A 28 -7.75 -10.22 1.20
CA ARG A 28 -6.92 -10.21 -0.02
C ARG A 28 -7.48 -11.21 -1.01
N VAL A 29 -7.62 -10.80 -2.26
CA VAL A 29 -8.06 -11.66 -3.37
C VAL A 29 -6.88 -12.46 -3.92
N LYS A 30 -5.73 -11.80 -4.09
CA LYS A 30 -4.52 -12.41 -4.64
C LYS A 30 -3.28 -11.66 -4.18
N SER A 31 -2.15 -12.35 -4.11
CA SER A 31 -0.86 -11.75 -3.77
C SER A 31 0.18 -11.98 -4.87
N TYR A 32 1.12 -11.05 -4.92
CA TYR A 32 2.28 -11.05 -5.79
C TYR A 32 3.48 -10.59 -4.99
N GLY A 33 4.67 -10.97 -5.42
CA GLY A 33 5.90 -10.48 -4.80
C GLY A 33 7.09 -10.80 -5.67
N GLY A 34 8.06 -9.89 -5.65
CA GLY A 34 9.18 -9.95 -6.55
C GLY A 34 10.20 -8.87 -6.26
N ILE A 35 10.97 -8.55 -7.28
CA ILE A 35 12.02 -7.54 -7.26
C ILE A 35 11.50 -6.29 -7.95
N ILE A 36 11.89 -5.12 -7.47
CA ILE A 36 11.48 -3.83 -8.01
C ILE A 36 12.65 -2.86 -8.06
N TYR A 37 12.70 -2.03 -9.09
CA TYR A 37 13.53 -0.85 -9.15
C TYR A 37 12.99 0.21 -8.19
N ILE A 38 13.88 0.75 -7.37
CA ILE A 38 13.59 1.81 -6.42
C ILE A 38 14.33 3.05 -6.91
N PRO A 39 13.59 4.06 -7.41
CA PRO A 39 14.22 5.24 -7.95
C PRO A 39 14.96 5.97 -6.84
N ARG A 40 16.25 6.24 -7.08
CA ARG A 40 16.99 7.21 -6.27
C ARG A 40 16.65 8.61 -6.72
N VAL A 41 16.46 9.48 -5.74
CA VAL A 41 16.54 10.91 -5.94
C VAL A 41 17.91 11.34 -5.42
N PHE A 42 18.79 11.76 -6.31
CA PHE A 42 20.07 12.36 -5.93
C PHE A 42 19.88 13.87 -5.78
N SER A 43 20.39 14.44 -4.69
CA SER A 43 20.37 15.88 -4.46
C SER A 43 21.75 16.47 -4.73
N LEU A 44 21.88 17.28 -5.77
CA LEU A 44 23.15 17.91 -6.15
C LEU A 44 23.48 19.20 -5.35
N GLY A 45 22.92 19.38 -4.15
CA GLY A 45 23.08 20.63 -3.37
C GLY A 45 22.87 20.50 -1.87
N GLY A 46 23.13 19.33 -1.28
CA GLY A 46 23.04 19.12 0.18
C GLY A 46 21.62 19.02 0.76
N VAL A 47 20.58 19.33 -0.02
CA VAL A 47 19.17 19.14 0.39
C VAL A 47 18.84 17.66 0.41
N LYS A 48 18.56 17.07 1.58
CA LYS A 48 18.21 15.64 1.67
C LYS A 48 17.03 15.31 0.72
N PRO A 49 17.19 14.35 -0.20
CA PRO A 49 16.13 14.00 -1.13
C PRO A 49 14.90 13.51 -0.38
N LYS A 50 13.71 13.92 -0.84
CA LYS A 50 12.44 13.44 -0.29
C LYS A 50 12.36 11.93 -0.52
N LYS A 51 12.36 11.16 0.57
CA LYS A 51 12.23 9.71 0.53
C LYS A 51 10.85 9.34 -0.04
N GLU A 52 10.84 8.56 -1.12
CA GLU A 52 9.60 8.02 -1.70
C GLU A 52 8.87 7.19 -0.64
N SER A 53 7.54 7.27 -0.61
CA SER A 53 6.73 6.38 0.22
C SER A 53 6.94 4.93 -0.22
N PRO A 54 7.14 3.98 0.72
CA PRO A 54 7.20 2.56 0.37
C PRO A 54 5.85 2.03 -0.14
N LEU A 55 4.74 2.71 0.16
CA LEU A 55 3.40 2.34 -0.29
C LEU A 55 3.13 2.88 -1.69
N ILE A 56 2.72 1.98 -2.58
CA ILE A 56 2.27 2.26 -3.94
C ILE A 56 0.83 1.77 -4.05
N VAL A 57 -0.08 2.67 -4.46
CA VAL A 57 -1.50 2.36 -4.64
C VAL A 57 -1.83 2.46 -6.12
N VAL A 58 -2.39 1.40 -6.67
CA VAL A 58 -2.74 1.31 -8.09
C VAL A 58 -4.23 1.06 -8.22
N GLN A 59 -4.93 2.03 -8.79
CA GLN A 59 -6.39 2.06 -8.92
C GLN A 59 -6.87 2.17 -10.37
N ASN A 60 -5.96 2.20 -11.35
CA ASN A 60 -6.27 2.32 -12.77
C ASN A 60 -5.17 1.68 -13.64
N SER A 61 -5.44 1.57 -14.94
CA SER A 61 -4.52 0.99 -15.92
C SER A 61 -3.21 1.75 -16.05
N GLU A 62 -3.25 3.09 -16.07
CA GLU A 62 -2.05 3.92 -16.21
C GLU A 62 -1.09 3.73 -15.02
N GLY A 63 -1.63 3.73 -13.79
CA GLY A 63 -0.86 3.44 -12.58
C GLY A 63 -0.30 2.03 -12.58
N TYR A 64 -1.03 1.07 -13.15
CA TYR A 64 -0.58 -0.31 -13.28
C TYR A 64 0.60 -0.42 -14.24
N GLU A 65 0.53 0.23 -15.40
CA GLU A 65 1.65 0.27 -16.35
C GLU A 65 2.89 0.94 -15.75
N LYS A 66 2.72 2.05 -15.02
CA LYS A 66 3.81 2.71 -14.28
C LYS A 66 4.44 1.77 -13.25
N PHE A 67 3.61 1.03 -12.52
CA PHE A 67 4.09 0.04 -11.55
C PHE A 67 4.87 -1.10 -12.24
N LEU A 68 4.35 -1.66 -13.34
CA LEU A 68 5.00 -2.73 -14.08
C LEU A 68 6.36 -2.32 -14.66
N LYS A 69 6.51 -1.06 -15.10
CA LYS A 69 7.81 -0.53 -15.57
C LYS A 69 8.89 -0.53 -14.48
N ARG A 70 8.51 -0.58 -13.21
CA ARG A 70 9.46 -0.70 -12.09
C ARG A 70 9.93 -2.14 -11.88
N ILE A 71 9.28 -3.15 -12.47
CA ILE A 71 9.70 -4.55 -12.31
C ILE A 71 10.76 -4.87 -13.38
N PRO A 72 11.97 -5.33 -13.00
CA PRO A 72 13.00 -5.71 -13.96
C PRO A 72 12.53 -6.80 -14.93
N THR A 73 12.78 -6.67 -16.23
CA THR A 73 12.37 -7.67 -17.23
C THR A 73 13.29 -8.88 -17.27
N LYS A 74 14.53 -8.73 -16.80
CA LYS A 74 15.52 -9.80 -16.64
C LYS A 74 15.82 -10.02 -15.17
N GLN A 75 16.20 -11.25 -14.83
CA GLN A 75 16.67 -11.56 -13.49
C GLN A 75 18.03 -10.92 -13.22
N ILE A 76 18.28 -10.60 -11.96
CA ILE A 76 19.60 -10.18 -11.51
C ILE A 76 20.45 -11.44 -11.43
N SER A 77 21.36 -11.61 -12.38
CA SER A 77 22.20 -12.79 -12.50
C SER A 77 23.60 -12.42 -12.94
N ARG A 78 24.58 -13.23 -12.52
CA ARG A 78 25.96 -13.17 -13.05
C ARG A 78 26.05 -13.79 -14.46
N THR A 79 25.07 -14.60 -14.85
CA THR A 79 25.01 -15.30 -16.14
C THR A 79 24.77 -14.33 -17.29
N ARG A 80 25.45 -14.51 -18.42
CA ARG A 80 25.32 -13.68 -19.62
C ARG A 80 24.90 -14.52 -20.84
N PRO A 81 23.81 -14.17 -21.55
CA PRO A 81 22.85 -13.11 -21.22
C PRO A 81 22.04 -13.46 -19.96
N ALA A 82 21.60 -12.44 -19.22
CA ALA A 82 20.77 -12.65 -18.04
C ALA A 82 19.40 -13.25 -18.44
N PRO A 83 18.89 -14.25 -17.69
CA PRO A 83 17.62 -14.89 -18.00
C PRO A 83 16.43 -13.95 -17.78
N LEU A 84 15.28 -14.26 -18.39
CA LEU A 84 14.04 -13.50 -18.24
C LEU A 84 13.50 -13.61 -16.80
N ASN A 85 12.92 -12.51 -16.30
CA ASN A 85 12.28 -12.49 -14.98
C ASN A 85 10.96 -13.29 -15.01
N THR A 86 10.78 -14.14 -14.00
CA THR A 86 9.62 -15.03 -13.83
C THR A 86 8.47 -14.38 -13.05
N ASP A 87 8.57 -13.08 -12.72
CA ASP A 87 7.53 -12.36 -12.01
C ASP A 87 6.18 -12.45 -12.76
N PRO A 88 5.11 -12.96 -12.11
CA PRO A 88 3.82 -13.16 -12.77
C PRO A 88 3.17 -11.86 -13.26
N LEU A 89 3.49 -10.70 -12.67
CA LEU A 89 2.94 -9.42 -13.11
C LEU A 89 3.52 -8.95 -14.45
N LEU A 90 4.72 -9.43 -14.83
CA LEU A 90 5.29 -9.14 -16.16
C LEU A 90 4.50 -9.79 -17.30
N LYS A 91 3.71 -10.83 -17.02
CA LYS A 91 2.75 -11.40 -17.97
C LYS A 91 1.51 -10.52 -18.17
N LYS A 92 1.44 -9.37 -17.49
CA LYS A 92 0.33 -8.40 -17.55
C LYS A 92 -1.05 -9.05 -17.36
N PRO A 93 -1.30 -9.72 -16.22
CA PRO A 93 -2.63 -10.27 -15.95
C PRO A 93 -3.71 -9.18 -16.05
N LYS A 94 -4.84 -9.52 -16.67
CA LYS A 94 -5.99 -8.61 -16.78
C LYS A 94 -6.58 -8.38 -15.38
N ILE A 95 -6.52 -7.14 -14.90
CA ILE A 95 -7.07 -6.73 -13.61
C ILE A 95 -8.20 -5.72 -13.88
N ASP A 96 -9.38 -5.98 -13.33
CA ASP A 96 -10.51 -5.06 -13.39
C ASP A 96 -10.41 -4.03 -12.25
N PHE A 97 -9.82 -2.87 -12.55
CA PHE A 97 -9.64 -1.79 -11.58
C PHE A 97 -10.91 -1.03 -11.22
N THR A 98 -12.05 -1.34 -11.87
CA THR A 98 -13.35 -0.84 -11.40
C THR A 98 -13.79 -1.56 -10.12
N LYS A 99 -13.35 -2.81 -9.95
CA LYS A 99 -13.70 -3.68 -8.81
C LYS A 99 -12.56 -3.91 -7.83
N LEU A 100 -11.32 -3.65 -8.24
CA LEU A 100 -10.14 -4.00 -7.46
C LEU A 100 -9.18 -2.80 -7.32
N THR A 101 -8.47 -2.79 -6.19
CA THR A 101 -7.29 -1.94 -5.96
C THR A 101 -6.08 -2.85 -5.76
N LEU A 102 -4.96 -2.52 -6.41
CA LEU A 102 -3.68 -3.19 -6.17
C LEU A 102 -2.88 -2.34 -5.18
N ILE A 103 -2.60 -2.90 -4.00
CA ILE A 103 -1.75 -2.30 -2.98
C ILE A 103 -0.39 -2.97 -3.04
N ALA A 104 0.65 -2.21 -3.34
CA ALA A 104 2.03 -2.68 -3.34
C ALA A 104 2.84 -1.97 -2.28
N VAL A 105 3.72 -2.70 -1.61
CA VAL A 105 4.70 -2.15 -0.67
C VAL A 105 6.07 -2.55 -1.14
N SER A 106 6.95 -1.56 -1.31
CA SER A 106 8.33 -1.72 -1.73
C SER A 106 9.30 -1.42 -0.59
N ARG A 107 10.47 -2.06 -0.62
CA ARG A 107 11.54 -1.83 0.35
C ARG A 107 12.89 -1.95 -0.36
N PRO A 108 13.85 -1.01 -0.15
CA PRO A 108 15.22 -1.11 -0.66
C PRO A 108 16.03 -2.13 0.13
N SER A 109 15.64 -3.39 -0.01
CA SER A 109 16.21 -4.55 0.63
C SER A 109 15.80 -5.80 -0.15
N MET A 110 16.64 -6.82 -0.09
CA MET A 110 16.34 -8.15 -0.63
C MET A 110 15.39 -8.96 0.26
N THR A 111 15.10 -8.48 1.46
CA THR A 111 14.10 -9.10 2.35
C THR A 111 12.71 -8.54 2.08
N LYS A 112 11.81 -9.42 1.64
CA LYS A 112 10.45 -9.05 1.21
C LYS A 112 9.66 -8.34 2.32
N PRO A 113 8.99 -7.22 2.03
CA PRO A 113 8.06 -6.61 2.96
C PRO A 113 6.83 -7.52 3.16
N VAL A 114 6.22 -7.52 4.35
CA VAL A 114 5.05 -8.35 4.66
C VAL A 114 3.87 -7.45 4.98
N ILE A 115 2.85 -7.47 4.14
CA ILE A 115 1.55 -6.85 4.46
C ILE A 115 0.85 -7.75 5.48
N ARG A 116 0.57 -7.23 6.68
CA ARG A 116 -0.02 -7.96 7.81
C ARG A 116 -1.54 -7.86 7.82
N SER A 117 -2.07 -6.65 7.69
CA SER A 117 -3.50 -6.40 7.61
C SER A 117 -3.78 -5.18 6.75
N ILE A 118 -4.98 -5.15 6.18
CA ILE A 118 -5.53 -3.98 5.49
C ILE A 118 -6.89 -3.73 6.13
N LYS A 119 -7.09 -2.53 6.68
CA LYS A 119 -8.32 -2.18 7.39
C LYS A 119 -8.88 -0.86 6.88
N THR A 120 -10.17 -0.81 6.63
CA THR A 120 -10.86 0.47 6.35
C THR A 120 -11.33 1.09 7.65
N ASN A 121 -11.18 2.40 7.77
CA ASN A 121 -11.78 3.17 8.84
C ASN A 121 -12.21 4.51 8.25
N GLU A 122 -13.52 4.76 8.21
CA GLU A 122 -14.10 5.95 7.59
C GLU A 122 -13.59 6.13 6.15
N ASN A 123 -12.87 7.22 5.89
CA ASN A 123 -12.29 7.59 4.59
C ASN A 123 -10.78 7.22 4.49
N LYS A 124 -10.32 6.27 5.31
CA LYS A 124 -8.92 5.86 5.36
C LYS A 124 -8.80 4.35 5.18
N VAL A 125 -7.78 3.96 4.43
CA VAL A 125 -7.35 2.56 4.30
C VAL A 125 -6.02 2.44 5.01
N ASN A 126 -5.97 1.71 6.12
CA ASN A 126 -4.76 1.48 6.88
C ASN A 126 -4.12 0.16 6.44
N ILE A 127 -2.86 0.22 6.02
CA ILE A 127 -2.07 -0.93 5.58
C ILE A 127 -0.99 -1.15 6.63
N ASP A 128 -1.15 -2.20 7.44
CA ASP A 128 -0.17 -2.59 8.43
C ASP A 128 0.89 -3.47 7.75
N VAL A 129 2.14 -3.06 7.89
CA VAL A 129 3.29 -3.69 7.22
C VAL A 129 4.38 -4.02 8.23
N SER A 130 4.91 -5.22 8.12
CA SER A 130 6.12 -5.65 8.81
C SER A 130 7.28 -5.70 7.83
N PHE A 131 8.42 -5.11 8.21
CA PHE A 131 9.68 -5.27 7.50
C PHE A 131 10.56 -6.23 8.29
N PRO A 132 10.67 -7.50 7.88
CA PRO A 132 11.51 -8.45 8.59
C PRO A 132 12.96 -7.98 8.62
N ARG A 133 13.69 -8.39 9.67
CA ARG A 133 15.09 -8.03 9.84
C ARG A 133 15.88 -8.53 8.63
N GLU A 134 16.66 -7.63 8.08
CA GLU A 134 17.61 -7.93 7.03
C GLU A 134 18.90 -8.47 7.65
N PHE A 135 19.40 -9.57 7.10
CA PHE A 135 20.75 -10.02 7.40
C PHE A 135 21.74 -9.15 6.64
N PRO A 136 22.87 -8.75 7.26
CA PRO A 136 23.88 -7.96 6.58
C PRO A 136 24.42 -8.75 5.39
N ALA A 137 24.00 -8.35 4.18
CA ALA A 137 24.41 -8.95 2.93
C ALA A 137 24.55 -7.84 1.87
N ALA A 138 25.54 -7.98 0.99
CA ALA A 138 25.67 -7.13 -0.17
C ALA A 138 24.41 -7.27 -1.03
N HIS A 139 23.78 -6.15 -1.39
CA HIS A 139 22.64 -6.12 -2.28
C HIS A 139 22.84 -5.07 -3.37
N PRO A 140 22.21 -5.27 -4.54
CA PRO A 140 22.34 -4.31 -5.63
C PRO A 140 21.76 -2.95 -5.24
N VAL A 141 22.45 -1.91 -5.69
CA VAL A 141 21.99 -0.53 -5.60
C VAL A 141 20.72 -0.35 -6.44
N ASP A 142 19.75 0.42 -5.93
CA ASP A 142 18.49 0.81 -6.60
C ASP A 142 17.52 -0.33 -6.90
N ILE A 143 17.77 -1.47 -6.25
CA ILE A 143 16.94 -2.64 -6.34
C ILE A 143 16.45 -2.96 -4.93
N GLY A 144 15.19 -3.34 -4.87
CA GLY A 144 14.61 -3.88 -3.67
C GLY A 144 13.59 -4.95 -3.97
N THR A 145 12.77 -5.24 -2.98
CA THR A 145 11.69 -6.20 -3.10
C THR A 145 10.35 -5.50 -2.89
N TYR A 146 9.32 -6.09 -3.47
CA TYR A 146 7.95 -5.67 -3.25
C TYR A 146 7.06 -6.85 -2.88
N THR A 147 6.00 -6.53 -2.16
CA THR A 147 4.84 -7.40 -1.97
C THR A 147 3.62 -6.61 -2.39
N ALA A 148 2.81 -7.18 -3.28
CA ALA A 148 1.58 -6.58 -3.75
C ALA A 148 0.39 -7.50 -3.48
N VAL A 149 -0.76 -6.91 -3.21
CA VAL A 149 -2.01 -7.62 -2.97
C VAL A 149 -3.13 -6.93 -3.72
N LEU A 150 -3.99 -7.74 -4.35
CA LEU A 150 -5.28 -7.28 -4.87
C LEU A 150 -6.30 -7.35 -3.75
N ILE A 151 -7.02 -6.25 -3.58
CA ILE A 151 -8.14 -6.11 -2.66
C ILE A 151 -9.37 -5.61 -3.40
N PRO A 152 -10.59 -5.78 -2.86
CA PRO A 152 -11.76 -5.05 -3.31
C PRO A 152 -11.47 -3.56 -3.48
N LYS A 153 -12.19 -2.92 -4.41
CA LYS A 153 -12.05 -1.49 -4.68
C LYS A 153 -12.17 -0.72 -3.38
N THR A 154 -11.21 0.14 -3.14
CA THR A 154 -11.18 1.04 -1.99
C THR A 154 -10.97 2.46 -2.46
N GLU A 155 -11.60 3.37 -1.75
CA GLU A 155 -11.50 4.81 -1.92
C GLU A 155 -10.93 5.45 -0.65
N GLY A 156 -10.63 6.75 -0.71
CA GLY A 156 -10.06 7.49 0.40
C GLY A 156 -8.54 7.42 0.48
N MET A 157 -8.01 7.84 1.62
CA MET A 157 -6.58 8.01 1.84
C MET A 157 -5.94 6.71 2.34
N HIS A 158 -5.00 6.15 1.56
CA HIS A 158 -4.23 4.97 1.96
C HIS A 158 -3.03 5.36 2.82
N LEU A 159 -2.98 4.82 4.02
CA LEU A 159 -1.96 5.09 5.03
C LEU A 159 -1.19 3.81 5.34
N ILE A 160 0.13 3.88 5.29
CA ILE A 160 0.99 2.77 5.71
C ILE A 160 1.38 2.93 7.17
N ARG A 161 1.21 1.85 7.94
CA ARG A 161 1.73 1.72 9.30
C ARG A 161 2.80 0.65 9.32
N ILE A 162 4.03 1.06 9.59
CA ILE A 162 5.16 0.14 9.68
C ILE A 162 5.28 -0.34 11.13
N GLU A 163 5.03 -1.62 11.36
CA GLU A 163 5.31 -2.25 12.64
C GLU A 163 6.82 -2.36 12.83
N LYS A 164 7.31 -1.89 13.98
CA LYS A 164 8.71 -2.13 14.36
C LYS A 164 8.90 -3.63 14.52
N ALA A 165 9.96 -4.17 13.92
CA ALA A 165 10.39 -5.54 14.21
C ALA A 165 10.55 -5.68 15.73
N ARG A 166 9.89 -6.69 16.33
CA ARG A 166 10.09 -7.01 17.75
C ARG A 166 11.58 -7.31 17.94
N LYS A 167 12.19 -6.65 18.94
CA LYS A 167 13.60 -6.83 19.31
C LYS A 167 13.84 -8.25 19.79
#